data_AF-A0A2T2SEP4-F1
#
_entry.id   AF-A0A2T2SEP4-F1
#
_cell.length_a   1.000
_cell.length_b   1.000
_cell.length_c   1.000
_cell.angle_alpha   90.00
_cell.angle_beta   90.00
_cell.angle_gamma   90.00
#
_symmetry.space_group_name_H-M   'P 1'
#
loop_
_entity.id
_entity.type
_entity.pdbx_description
1 polymer ?
#
loop_
_entity_poly.entity_id
_entity_poly.type
_entity_poly.pdbx_seq_one_letter_code
_entity_poly.pdbx_strand_id
1 'polypeptide(L)'
;MPQLFPKKANTLPLLSLGASVLGGILLVFLVWYYFSPEFKVVGYQPEQPVPYSHETHVQKLGMDCQYCHTNVANSKHANVPSTETCMTCHSQVRTKASSLQPVRESWAEDKPIKWTKVHHLP
;
A
#
# COMPACT_ATOMS: atom_id res chain seq x y z
N MET A 1 11.56 -43.67 -51.66
CA MET A 1 11.67 -42.28 -51.17
C MET A 1 12.78 -42.23 -50.13
N PRO A 2 13.78 -41.35 -50.25
CA PRO A 2 14.83 -41.25 -49.25
C PRO A 2 14.25 -40.77 -47.92
N GLN A 3 14.66 -41.41 -46.82
CA GLN A 3 14.27 -41.03 -45.47
C GLN A 3 14.86 -39.65 -45.15
N LEU A 4 14.02 -38.61 -45.16
CA LEU A 4 14.45 -37.23 -44.91
C LEU A 4 14.84 -36.97 -43.44
N PHE A 5 14.25 -37.70 -42.48
CA PHE A 5 14.54 -37.54 -41.04
C PHE A 5 14.92 -38.87 -40.37
N PRO A 6 15.97 -38.90 -39.53
CA PRO A 6 16.34 -40.11 -38.79
C PRO A 6 15.27 -40.48 -37.76
N LYS A 7 15.13 -41.76 -37.38
CA LYS A 7 14.13 -42.22 -36.40
C LYS A 7 14.19 -41.48 -35.04
N LYS A 8 15.38 -41.00 -34.66
CA LYS A 8 15.59 -40.17 -33.46
C LYS A 8 14.89 -38.81 -33.54
N ALA A 9 14.59 -38.30 -34.73
CA ALA A 9 13.87 -37.04 -34.90
C ALA A 9 12.43 -37.11 -34.36
N ASN A 10 11.82 -38.30 -34.21
CA ASN A 10 10.48 -38.44 -33.64
C ASN A 10 10.40 -38.07 -32.15
N THR A 11 11.52 -38.08 -31.42
CA THR A 11 11.53 -37.66 -30.01
C THR A 11 11.51 -36.14 -29.87
N LEU A 12 11.96 -35.40 -30.89
CA LEU A 12 12.09 -33.94 -30.83
C LEU A 12 10.72 -33.26 -30.68
N PRO A 13 9.70 -33.54 -31.53
CA PRO A 13 8.37 -32.94 -31.37
C PRO A 13 7.72 -33.27 -30.02
N LEU A 14 7.93 -34.49 -29.51
CA LEU A 14 7.35 -34.94 -28.24
C LEU A 14 7.95 -34.18 -27.05
N LEU A 15 9.28 -34.04 -27.03
CA LEU A 15 9.99 -33.28 -25.99
C LEU A 15 9.71 -31.80 -26.10
N SER A 16 9.70 -31.24 -27.32
CA SER A 16 9.35 -29.83 -27.55
C SER A 16 7.94 -29.52 -27.06
N LEU A 17 6.95 -30.35 -27.40
CA LEU A 17 5.58 -30.17 -26.94
C LEU A 17 5.48 -30.26 -25.41
N GLY A 18 6.08 -31.29 -24.80
CA GLY A 18 6.08 -31.45 -23.34
C GLY A 18 6.75 -30.30 -22.60
N ALA A 19 7.92 -29.85 -23.08
CA ALA A 19 8.65 -28.72 -22.51
C ALA A 19 7.88 -27.41 -22.65
N SER A 20 7.24 -27.17 -23.80
CA SER A 20 6.41 -25.98 -24.01
C SER A 20 5.20 -25.94 -23.08
N VAL A 21 4.51 -27.07 -22.89
CA VAL A 21 3.35 -27.15 -21.99
C VAL A 21 3.79 -26.91 -20.53
N LEU A 22 4.82 -27.62 -20.07
CA LEU A 22 5.34 -27.45 -18.71
C LEU A 22 5.88 -26.04 -18.46
N GLY A 23 6.63 -25.49 -19.41
CA GLY A 23 7.16 -24.13 -19.34
C GLY A 23 6.05 -23.09 -19.30
N GLY A 24 4.99 -23.25 -20.11
CA GLY A 24 3.82 -22.38 -20.10
C GLY A 24 3.08 -22.41 -18.77
N ILE A 25 2.82 -23.62 -18.23
CA ILE A 25 2.18 -23.80 -16.92
C ILE A 25 3.01 -23.12 -15.82
N LEU A 26 4.32 -23.39 -15.77
CA LEU A 26 5.22 -22.80 -14.79
C LEU A 26 5.20 -21.27 -14.88
N LEU A 27 5.26 -20.71 -16.09
CA LEU A 27 5.26 -19.27 -16.31
C LEU A 27 3.95 -18.63 -15.82
N VAL A 28 2.81 -19.25 -16.10
CA VAL A 28 1.50 -18.78 -15.60
C VAL A 28 1.48 -18.78 -14.06
N PHE A 29 1.93 -19.86 -13.43
CA PHE A 29 1.97 -19.93 -11.97
C PHE A 29 2.91 -18.89 -11.35
N LEU A 30 4.09 -18.68 -11.95
CA LEU A 30 5.04 -17.67 -11.49
C LEU A 30 4.47 -16.27 -11.61
N VAL A 31 3.89 -15.94 -12.77
CA VAL A 31 3.26 -14.63 -12.98
C VAL A 31 2.12 -14.46 -11.98
N TRP A 32 1.22 -15.43 -11.85
CA TRP A 32 0.09 -15.31 -10.93
C TRP A 32 0.53 -15.14 -9.48
N TYR A 33 1.52 -15.91 -9.03
CA TYR A 33 2.03 -15.82 -7.66
C TYR A 33 2.71 -14.48 -7.39
N TYR A 34 3.70 -14.09 -8.19
CA TYR A 34 4.51 -12.89 -7.92
C TYR A 34 3.83 -11.58 -8.30
N PHE A 35 2.85 -11.60 -9.21
CA PHE A 35 2.10 -10.40 -9.57
C PHE A 35 0.82 -10.23 -8.75
N SER A 36 0.60 -11.07 -7.73
CA SER A 36 -0.53 -10.93 -6.81
C SER A 36 -0.45 -9.62 -6.00
N PRO A 37 -1.59 -9.08 -5.54
CA PRO A 37 -1.62 -7.84 -4.76
C PRO A 37 -0.77 -7.88 -3.48
N GLU A 38 -0.64 -9.07 -2.88
CA GLU A 38 0.16 -9.30 -1.67
C GLU A 38 1.63 -8.92 -1.88
N PHE A 39 2.19 -9.13 -3.07
CA PHE A 39 3.59 -8.79 -3.37
C PHE A 39 3.79 -7.36 -3.89
N LYS A 40 2.73 -6.63 -4.21
CA LYS A 40 2.85 -5.30 -4.84
C LYS A 40 2.63 -4.12 -3.91
N VAL A 41 1.85 -4.27 -2.85
CA VAL A 41 1.37 -3.11 -2.05
C VAL A 41 1.58 -3.30 -0.54
N VAL A 42 2.01 -4.48 -0.09
CA VAL A 42 2.21 -4.76 1.33
C VAL A 42 3.50 -4.09 1.81
N GLY A 43 3.38 -3.30 2.88
CA GLY A 43 4.53 -2.67 3.55
C GLY A 43 4.98 -1.33 2.96
N TYR A 44 4.26 -0.74 2.00
CA TYR A 44 4.55 0.62 1.56
C TYR A 44 4.30 1.62 2.71
N GLN A 45 5.38 2.19 3.23
CA GLN A 45 5.39 3.10 4.38
C GLN A 45 6.18 4.36 4.02
N PRO A 46 5.58 5.31 3.30
CA PRO A 46 6.25 6.55 2.96
C PRO A 46 6.51 7.39 4.21
N GLU A 47 7.57 8.18 4.19
CA GLU A 47 7.80 9.18 5.20
C GLU A 47 6.65 10.20 5.18
N GLN A 48 6.09 10.45 6.36
CA GLN A 48 4.99 11.40 6.56
C GLN A 48 5.54 12.71 7.10
N PRO A 49 4.93 13.86 6.75
CA PRO A 49 5.35 15.16 7.28
C PRO A 49 5.25 15.25 8.80
N VAL A 50 4.33 14.50 9.40
CA VAL A 50 4.19 14.30 10.84
C VAL A 50 4.25 12.80 11.10
N PRO A 51 5.10 12.33 12.04
CA PRO A 51 5.22 10.91 12.36
C PRO A 51 4.02 10.45 13.21
N TYR A 52 2.83 10.43 12.60
CA TYR A 52 1.59 10.04 13.24
C TYR A 52 1.56 8.53 13.50
N SER A 53 1.29 8.14 14.75
CA SER A 53 1.19 6.75 15.18
C SER A 53 -0.27 6.36 15.41
N HIS A 54 -0.86 5.59 14.50
CA HIS A 54 -2.18 4.98 14.70
C HIS A 54 -2.19 4.06 15.94
N GLU A 55 -1.11 3.33 16.20
CA GLU A 55 -0.97 2.46 17.37
C GLU A 55 -1.19 3.23 18.68
N THR A 56 -0.59 4.41 18.81
CA THR A 56 -0.72 5.22 20.03
C THR A 56 -2.15 5.72 20.21
N HIS A 57 -2.77 6.24 19.15
CA HIS A 57 -4.10 6.84 19.25
C HIS A 57 -5.22 5.80 19.35
N VAL A 58 -5.13 4.70 18.60
CA VAL A 58 -6.18 3.69 18.54
C VAL A 58 -5.94 2.60 19.59
N GLN A 59 -4.78 1.96 19.61
CA GLN A 59 -4.56 0.80 20.50
C GLN A 59 -4.31 1.19 21.95
N LYS A 60 -3.53 2.27 22.19
CA LYS A 60 -3.15 2.67 23.56
C LYS A 60 -4.17 3.61 24.19
N LEU A 61 -4.75 4.53 23.42
CA LEU A 61 -5.72 5.51 23.91
C LEU A 61 -7.18 5.13 23.66
N GLY A 62 -7.45 4.12 22.81
CA GLY A 62 -8.80 3.63 22.56
C GLY A 62 -9.67 4.56 21.72
N MET A 63 -9.08 5.46 20.92
CA MET A 63 -9.84 6.37 20.08
C MET A 63 -10.56 5.63 18.95
N ASP A 64 -11.82 5.99 18.72
CA ASP A 64 -12.58 5.48 17.56
C ASP A 64 -12.04 6.03 16.24
N CYS A 65 -12.05 5.20 15.19
CA CYS A 65 -11.57 5.56 13.86
C CYS A 65 -12.27 6.80 13.27
N GLN A 66 -13.57 6.97 13.58
CA GLN A 66 -14.40 8.05 13.06
C GLN A 66 -14.13 9.39 13.75
N TYR A 67 -13.40 9.40 14.86
CA TYR A 67 -12.98 10.64 15.50
C TYR A 67 -12.14 11.50 14.55
N CYS A 68 -11.20 10.87 13.84
CA CYS A 68 -10.39 11.53 12.82
C CYS A 68 -11.01 11.45 11.42
N HIS A 69 -11.63 10.32 11.09
CA HIS A 69 -12.19 10.04 9.75
C HIS A 69 -13.72 10.22 9.72
N THR A 70 -14.16 11.41 10.10
CA THR A 70 -15.57 11.75 10.39
C THR A 70 -16.55 11.44 9.26
N ASN A 71 -16.11 11.51 8.00
CA ASN A 71 -17.00 11.35 6.84
C ASN A 71 -16.97 9.95 6.23
N VAL A 72 -16.34 8.97 6.88
CA VAL A 72 -16.20 7.60 6.34
C VAL A 72 -17.55 6.95 6.02
N ALA A 73 -18.60 7.20 6.82
CA ALA A 73 -19.93 6.63 6.61
C ALA A 73 -20.78 7.37 5.56
N ASN A 74 -20.50 8.65 5.32
CA ASN A 74 -21.37 9.55 4.57
C ASN A 74 -20.78 9.99 3.22
N SER A 75 -19.50 9.73 2.97
CA SER A 75 -18.77 10.16 1.78
C SER A 75 -18.21 8.96 1.03
N LYS A 76 -18.07 9.10 -0.29
CA LYS A 76 -17.36 8.14 -1.14
C LYS A 76 -15.86 8.05 -0.82
N HIS A 77 -15.32 9.07 -0.16
CA HIS A 77 -13.92 9.17 0.22
C HIS A 77 -13.81 9.49 1.71
N ALA A 78 -13.04 8.68 2.43
CA ALA A 78 -12.65 9.00 3.80
C ALA A 78 -11.79 10.27 3.81
N ASN A 79 -12.15 11.23 4.65
CA ASN A 79 -11.36 12.44 4.85
C ASN A 79 -10.09 12.11 5.67
N VAL A 80 -9.03 12.86 5.42
CA VAL A 80 -7.92 12.98 6.39
C VAL A 80 -8.30 14.12 7.34
N PRO A 81 -8.06 14.01 8.66
CA PRO A 81 -8.45 15.05 9.62
C PRO A 81 -7.80 16.40 9.29
N SER A 82 -8.50 17.47 9.60
CA SER A 82 -7.94 18.83 9.60
C SER A 82 -6.93 18.99 10.75
N THR A 83 -6.08 20.00 10.66
CA THR A 83 -5.14 20.37 11.74
C THR A 83 -5.86 20.67 13.05
N GLU A 84 -7.07 21.22 12.99
CA GLU A 84 -7.92 21.46 14.16
C GLU A 84 -8.17 20.20 14.98
N THR A 85 -8.42 19.06 14.33
CA THR A 85 -8.65 17.77 15.01
C THR A 85 -7.45 17.41 15.90
N CYS A 86 -6.23 17.61 15.38
CA CYS A 86 -5.00 17.39 16.15
C CYS A 86 -4.88 18.38 17.32
N MET A 87 -5.24 19.64 17.09
CA MET A 87 -5.10 20.73 18.06
C MET A 87 -6.14 20.70 19.19
N THR A 88 -7.24 19.94 19.05
CA THR A 88 -8.18 19.69 20.15
C THR A 88 -7.48 19.17 21.41
N CYS A 89 -6.49 18.30 21.26
CA CYS A 89 -5.67 17.80 22.36
C CYS A 89 -4.26 18.39 22.37
N HIS A 90 -3.61 18.53 21.21
CA HIS A 90 -2.20 18.95 21.15
C HIS A 90 -1.95 20.44 21.42
N SER A 91 -3.02 21.22 21.62
CA SER A 91 -2.94 22.54 22.26
C SER A 91 -2.55 22.46 23.75
N GLN A 92 -2.74 21.31 24.39
CA GLN A 92 -2.50 21.11 25.83
C GLN A 92 -1.57 19.91 26.11
N VAL A 93 -1.55 18.91 25.24
CA VAL A 93 -0.79 17.67 25.39
C VAL A 93 0.42 17.65 24.47
N ARG A 94 1.60 17.33 25.03
CA ARG A 94 2.87 17.23 24.28
C ARG A 94 3.18 18.50 23.45
N THR A 95 2.72 19.66 23.91
CA THR A 95 2.76 20.94 23.19
C THR A 95 4.15 21.35 22.69
N LYS A 96 5.23 20.93 23.37
CA LYS A 96 6.63 21.23 23.04
C LYS A 96 7.36 20.12 22.30
N ALA A 97 6.68 19.02 21.93
CA ALA A 97 7.31 17.94 21.19
C ALA A 97 7.78 18.44 19.82
N SER A 98 9.01 18.11 19.43
CA SER A 98 9.58 18.46 18.13
C SER A 98 8.79 17.83 16.98
N SER A 99 8.32 16.60 17.16
CA SER A 99 7.49 15.89 16.18
C SER A 99 6.16 16.57 15.84
N LEU A 100 5.67 17.46 16.70
CA LEU A 100 4.44 18.24 16.48
C LEU A 100 4.70 19.62 15.87
N GLN A 101 5.95 19.98 15.57
CA GLN A 101 6.28 21.26 14.94
C GLN A 101 5.46 21.50 13.65
N PRO A 102 5.33 20.54 12.71
CA PRO A 102 4.57 20.78 11.49
C PRO A 102 3.07 20.97 11.74
N VAL A 103 2.52 20.35 12.80
CA VAL A 103 1.12 20.55 13.21
C VAL A 103 0.91 21.97 13.76
N ARG A 104 1.86 22.46 14.58
CA ARG A 104 1.81 23.82 15.13
C ARG A 104 1.99 24.88 14.06
N GLU A 105 2.90 24.67 13.12
CA GLU A 105 3.09 25.56 11.97
C GLU A 105 1.84 25.59 11.09
N SER A 106 1.27 24.41 10.81
CA SER A 106 0.01 24.30 10.08
C SER A 106 -1.13 25.07 10.77
N TRP A 107 -1.22 25.01 12.10
CA TRP A 107 -2.20 25.75 12.88
C TRP A 107 -1.96 27.26 12.89
N ALA A 108 -0.70 27.69 13.04
CA ALA A 108 -0.34 29.10 13.13
C ALA A 108 -0.45 29.83 11.78
N GLU A 109 -0.13 29.14 10.69
CA GLU A 109 -0.13 29.71 9.34
C GLU A 109 -1.43 29.45 8.56
N ASP A 110 -2.38 28.71 9.14
CA ASP A 110 -3.61 28.25 8.48
C ASP A 110 -3.34 27.51 7.16
N LYS A 111 -2.25 26.73 7.13
CA LYS A 111 -1.82 25.95 5.96
C LYS A 111 -2.01 24.46 6.24
N PRO A 112 -2.80 23.72 5.43
CA PRO A 112 -3.01 22.29 5.66
C PRO A 112 -1.72 21.46 5.59
N ILE A 113 -1.62 20.44 6.43
CA ILE A 113 -0.54 19.45 6.37
C ILE A 113 -0.64 18.67 5.05
N LYS A 114 0.45 18.62 4.30
CA LYS A 114 0.54 17.90 3.02
C LYS A 114 0.88 16.42 3.26
N TRP A 115 -0.12 15.64 3.63
CA TRP A 115 0.04 14.20 3.87
C TRP A 115 0.42 13.43 2.61
N THR A 116 1.30 12.44 2.76
CA THR A 116 1.62 11.49 1.68
C THR A 116 0.59 10.37 1.71
N LYS A 117 -0.25 10.29 0.68
CA LYS A 117 -1.28 9.24 0.60
C LYS A 117 -0.61 7.87 0.41
N VAL A 118 -1.06 6.88 1.18
CA VAL A 118 -0.56 5.50 1.10
C VAL A 118 -1.36 4.70 0.07
N HIS A 119 -2.68 4.81 0.11
CA HIS A 119 -3.57 4.06 -0.77
C HIS A 119 -3.98 4.89 -1.99
N HIS A 120 -3.41 4.56 -3.14
CA HIS A 120 -3.78 5.11 -4.44
C HIS A 120 -4.57 4.07 -5.23
N LEU A 121 -5.89 4.26 -5.31
CA LEU A 121 -6.75 3.50 -6.21
C LEU A 121 -6.88 4.25 -7.55
N PRO A 122 -6.93 3.54 -8.69
CA PRO A 122 -7.18 4.13 -10.00
C PRO A 122 -8.59 4.72 -10.13
#